data_AF-A0A922MRC4-F1
#
_entry.id   AF-A0A922MRC4-F1
#
_cell.length_a   1.000
_cell.length_b   1.000
_cell.length_c   1.000
_cell.angle_alpha   90.00
_cell.angle_beta   90.00
_cell.angle_gamma   90.00
#
_symmetry.space_group_name_H-M   'P 1'
#
loop_
_entity.id
_entity.type
_entity.pdbx_description
1 polymer ?
#
loop_
_entity_poly.entity_id
_entity_poly.type
_entity_poly.pdbx_seq_one_letter_code
_entity_poly.pdbx_strand_id
1 'polypeptide(L)'
;MPPIDMTNPDTIKFFIENYEKTARLRMKWNNLYWDKLNQAATLTREEKGYWIEDVLKKTMAEGLPTITRDNTSGARNKRKKPIRDAVFIPGINDMKKGHSIVDVGLADPKKDPTVERPDTDLKPDPVMRPINPKHKKLIYKGLPNFGREVYLKERTRIAPEDKYYFRECSGWEYGWRLQDSYFSRHVPQYGRVWLLTRDAASRSGPQPDPDHYQTIKLPGPDKCNM
;
A
#
# COMPACT_ATOMS: atom_id res chain seq x y z
N MET A 1 14.66 -7.03 18.85
CA MET A 1 15.27 -6.21 19.92
C MET A 1 16.16 -7.16 20.71
N PRO A 2 17.47 -6.90 20.87
CA PRO A 2 18.33 -7.80 21.63
C PRO A 2 17.85 -7.91 23.09
N PRO A 3 17.96 -9.08 23.73
CA PRO A 3 17.57 -9.24 25.13
C PRO A 3 18.45 -8.35 26.01
N ILE A 4 17.82 -7.58 26.90
CA ILE A 4 18.52 -6.70 27.84
C ILE A 4 19.19 -7.58 28.90
N ASP A 5 20.50 -7.42 29.04
CA ASP A 5 21.28 -8.13 30.06
C ASP A 5 20.98 -7.56 31.45
N MET A 6 20.21 -8.34 32.24
CA MET A 6 19.82 -7.99 33.60
C MET A 6 20.87 -8.37 34.64
N THR A 7 21.99 -8.98 34.24
CA THR A 7 23.08 -9.40 35.13
C THR A 7 24.14 -8.30 35.31
N ASN A 8 24.16 -7.30 34.42
CA ASN A 8 25.08 -6.18 34.52
C ASN A 8 24.63 -5.19 35.65
N PRO A 9 25.49 -4.88 36.64
CA PRO A 9 25.13 -3.97 37.73
C PRO A 9 24.75 -2.56 37.24
N ASP A 10 25.32 -2.08 36.14
CA ASP A 10 25.02 -0.74 35.60
C ASP A 10 23.61 -0.65 35.01
N THR A 11 23.14 -1.72 34.36
CA THR A 11 21.77 -1.76 33.81
C THR A 11 20.75 -1.82 34.95
N ILE A 12 21.02 -2.60 36.00
CA ILE A 12 20.21 -2.66 37.22
C ILE A 12 20.11 -1.27 37.87
N LYS A 13 21.25 -0.59 38.06
CA LYS A 13 21.30 0.75 38.66
C LYS A 13 20.48 1.77 37.86
N PHE A 14 20.60 1.77 36.53
CA PHE A 14 19.81 2.63 35.66
C PHE A 14 18.29 2.41 35.80
N PHE A 15 17.85 1.15 35.92
CA PHE A 15 16.43 0.86 36.11
C PHE A 15 15.92 1.32 37.48
N ILE A 16 16.72 1.16 38.54
CA ILE A 16 16.38 1.66 39.88
C ILE A 16 16.24 3.19 39.85
N GLU A 17 17.19 3.91 39.26
CA GLU A 17 17.15 5.37 39.14
C GLU A 17 15.94 5.86 38.36
N ASN A 18 15.60 5.20 37.25
CA ASN A 18 14.39 5.51 36.49
C ASN A 18 13.11 5.22 37.29
N TYR A 19 13.06 4.09 37.99
CA TYR A 19 11.93 3.75 38.84
C TYR A 19 11.72 4.83 39.92
N GLU A 20 12.78 5.22 40.63
CA GLU A 20 12.72 6.31 41.61
C GLU A 20 12.29 7.64 41.00
N LYS A 21 12.82 7.99 39.83
CA LYS A 21 12.44 9.22 39.13
C LYS A 21 10.95 9.22 38.79
N THR A 22 10.43 8.11 38.27
CA THR A 22 9.00 7.99 37.96
C THR A 22 8.14 7.99 39.23
N ALA A 23 8.60 7.35 40.31
CA ALA A 23 7.92 7.36 41.61
C ALA A 23 7.84 8.79 42.17
N ARG A 24 8.94 9.56 42.14
CA ARG A 24 8.96 10.96 42.58
C ARG A 24 8.02 11.83 41.73
N LEU A 25 8.01 11.64 40.42
CA LEU A 25 7.09 12.36 39.53
C LEU A 25 5.62 12.03 39.83
N ARG A 26 5.30 10.76 40.08
CA ARG A 26 3.95 10.33 40.49
C ARG A 26 3.55 10.94 41.83
N MET A 27 4.43 10.89 42.83
CA MET A 27 4.16 11.50 44.14
C MET A 27 3.95 13.01 44.02
N LYS A 28 4.79 13.70 43.23
CA LYS A 28 4.62 15.13 42.96
C LYS A 28 3.28 15.41 42.29
N TRP A 29 2.90 14.61 41.30
CA TRP A 29 1.61 14.75 40.62
C TRP A 29 0.44 14.49 41.59
N ASN A 30 0.49 13.42 42.38
CA ASN A 30 -0.51 13.12 43.40
C ASN A 30 -0.66 14.26 44.39
N ASN A 31 0.44 14.87 44.85
CA ASN A 31 0.41 16.00 45.77
C ASN A 31 -0.19 17.25 45.12
N LEU A 32 0.15 17.54 43.86
CA LEU A 32 -0.38 18.70 43.14
C LEU A 32 -1.88 18.59 42.85
N TYR A 33 -2.40 17.37 42.69
CA TYR A 33 -3.80 17.12 42.34
C TYR A 33 -4.57 16.38 43.44
N TRP A 34 -4.05 16.39 44.67
CA TRP A 34 -4.59 15.65 45.81
C TRP A 34 -6.06 15.98 46.07
N ASP A 35 -6.40 17.28 46.07
CA ASP A 35 -7.77 17.73 46.32
C ASP A 35 -8.76 17.23 45.26
N LYS A 36 -8.33 17.20 43.99
CA LYS A 36 -9.14 16.67 42.89
C LYS A 36 -9.32 15.17 43.00
N LEU A 37 -8.28 14.45 43.42
CA LEU A 37 -8.33 13.01 43.66
C LEU A 37 -9.26 12.69 44.83
N ASN A 38 -9.20 13.44 45.93
CA ASN A 38 -10.12 13.29 47.05
C ASN A 38 -11.57 13.56 46.65
N GLN A 39 -11.82 14.64 45.91
CA GLN A 39 -13.15 14.95 45.38
C GLN A 39 -13.67 13.86 44.42
N ALA A 40 -12.79 13.23 43.63
CA ALA A 40 -13.15 12.14 42.73
C ALA A 40 -13.33 10.80 43.46
N ALA A 41 -12.61 10.58 44.56
CA ALA A 41 -12.69 9.38 45.39
C ALA A 41 -13.94 9.38 46.27
N THR A 42 -14.40 10.56 46.69
CA THR A 42 -15.70 10.70 47.34
C THR A 42 -16.81 10.47 46.31
N LEU A 43 -17.66 9.45 46.54
CA LEU A 43 -18.84 9.14 45.71
C LEU A 43 -19.92 10.24 45.77
N THR A 44 -19.75 11.26 46.60
CA THR A 44 -20.65 12.41 46.77
C THR A 44 -20.40 13.46 45.69
N ARG A 45 -20.58 13.09 44.42
CA ARG A 45 -20.54 14.06 43.32
C ARG A 45 -21.94 14.60 43.10
N GLU A 46 -22.09 15.92 43.12
CA GLU A 46 -23.35 16.53 42.69
C GLU A 46 -23.66 16.12 41.25
N GLU A 47 -24.83 15.54 41.03
CA GLU A 47 -25.30 15.14 39.70
C GLU A 47 -25.48 16.40 38.86
N LYS A 48 -24.60 16.58 37.87
CA LYS A 48 -24.57 17.78 37.03
C LYS A 48 -25.70 17.84 35.98
N GLY A 49 -26.61 16.86 35.98
CA GLY A 49 -27.78 16.83 35.10
C GLY A 49 -27.44 16.86 33.60
N TYR A 50 -26.31 16.28 33.19
CA TYR A 50 -25.90 16.29 31.78
C TYR A 50 -26.86 15.49 30.91
N TRP A 51 -27.32 16.10 29.82
CA TRP A 51 -28.02 15.37 28.77
C TRP A 51 -27.03 14.72 27.82
N ILE A 52 -27.47 13.71 27.08
CA ILE A 52 -26.65 13.02 26.06
C ILE A 52 -26.08 14.05 25.06
N GLU A 53 -26.88 15.07 24.72
CA GLU A 53 -26.48 16.16 23.83
C GLU A 53 -25.29 16.96 24.37
N ASP A 54 -25.22 17.23 25.68
CA ASP A 54 -24.11 17.96 26.29
C ASP A 54 -22.81 17.15 26.24
N VAL A 55 -22.90 15.84 26.46
CA VAL A 55 -21.76 14.92 26.37
C VAL A 55 -21.24 14.82 24.94
N LEU A 56 -22.15 14.73 23.96
CA LEU A 56 -21.79 14.73 22.54
C LEU A 56 -21.18 16.06 22.11
N LYS A 57 -21.77 17.18 22.51
CA LYS A 57 -21.26 18.51 22.22
C LYS A 57 -19.86 18.72 22.79
N LYS A 58 -19.63 18.25 24.03
CA LYS A 58 -18.32 18.35 24.68
C LYS A 58 -17.27 17.48 23.99
N THR A 59 -17.60 16.23 23.67
CA THR A 59 -16.66 15.33 22.96
C THR A 59 -16.33 15.85 21.55
N MET A 60 -17.30 16.42 20.83
CA MET A 60 -17.05 17.10 19.56
C MET A 60 -16.15 18.34 19.74
N ALA A 61 -16.41 19.17 20.75
CA ALA A 61 -15.61 20.36 21.06
C ALA A 61 -14.16 20.01 21.42
N GLU A 62 -13.95 18.92 22.18
CA GLU A 62 -12.61 18.43 22.55
C GLU A 62 -11.87 17.79 21.36
N GLY A 63 -12.59 17.23 20.38
CA GLY A 63 -12.00 16.63 19.17
C GLY A 63 -11.65 17.64 18.06
N LEU A 64 -12.31 18.80 18.03
CA LEU A 64 -12.07 19.87 17.05
C LEU A 64 -10.59 20.35 16.97
N PRO A 65 -9.87 20.58 18.08
CA PRO A 65 -8.45 20.93 18.07
C PRO A 65 -7.56 19.90 17.40
N THR A 66 -7.83 18.61 17.59
CA THR A 66 -7.07 17.52 16.97
C THR A 66 -7.34 17.44 15.48
N ILE A 67 -8.61 17.51 15.07
CA ILE A 67 -9.00 17.51 13.65
C ILE A 67 -8.40 18.71 12.92
N THR A 68 -8.42 19.90 13.52
CA THR A 68 -7.84 21.11 12.93
C THR A 68 -6.31 21.03 12.83
N ARG A 69 -5.64 20.47 13.84
CA ARG A 69 -4.19 20.18 13.79
C ARG A 69 -3.86 19.20 12.66
N ASP A 70 -4.62 18.13 12.52
CA ASP A 70 -4.34 17.11 11.52
C ASP A 70 -4.68 17.59 10.11
N ASN A 71 -5.73 18.39 9.94
CA ASN A 71 -6.04 19.05 8.68
C ASN A 71 -4.95 20.05 8.25
N THR A 72 -4.47 20.88 9.18
CA THR A 72 -3.37 21.83 8.91
C THR A 72 -2.05 21.10 8.60
N SER A 73 -1.75 20.03 9.33
CA SER A 73 -0.61 19.14 9.04
C SER A 73 -0.74 18.48 7.67
N GLY A 74 -1.91 17.92 7.35
CA GLY A 74 -2.22 17.30 6.07
C GLY A 74 -2.11 18.27 4.91
N ALA A 75 -2.64 19.49 5.05
CA ALA A 75 -2.52 20.55 4.05
C ALA A 75 -1.05 20.95 3.80
N ARG A 76 -0.24 21.07 4.86
CA ARG A 76 1.21 21.31 4.73
C ARG A 76 1.90 20.15 4.02
N ASN A 77 1.58 18.91 4.39
CA ASN A 77 2.22 17.71 3.82
C ASN A 77 1.82 17.49 2.35
N LYS A 78 0.58 17.78 1.96
CA LYS A 78 0.13 17.75 0.56
C LYS A 78 0.86 18.77 -0.33
N ARG A 79 1.25 19.92 0.24
CA ARG A 79 2.01 20.98 -0.46
C ARG A 79 3.51 20.72 -0.52
N LYS A 80 4.03 19.88 0.38
CA LYS A 80 5.42 19.42 0.27
C LYS A 80 5.52 18.56 -0.97
N LYS A 81 6.36 18.96 -1.93
CA LYS A 81 6.81 18.01 -2.95
C LYS A 81 7.45 16.85 -2.19
N PRO A 82 7.07 15.58 -2.45
CA PRO A 82 7.83 14.47 -1.92
C PRO A 82 9.29 14.70 -2.32
N ILE A 83 10.22 14.58 -1.38
CA ILE A 83 11.65 14.66 -1.68
C ILE A 83 11.91 13.48 -2.62
N ARG A 84 11.97 13.76 -3.92
CA ARG A 84 12.32 12.79 -4.96
C ARG A 84 13.82 12.66 -5.13
N ASP A 85 14.58 13.54 -4.48
CA ASP A 85 16.03 13.56 -4.54
C ASP A 85 16.63 12.65 -3.46
N ALA A 86 17.35 11.65 -3.95
CA ALA A 86 18.01 10.55 -3.25
C ALA A 86 19.14 10.95 -2.29
N VAL A 87 19.13 12.16 -1.71
CA VAL A 87 20.19 12.61 -0.80
C VAL A 87 20.12 11.89 0.56
N PHE A 88 18.93 11.44 0.97
CA PHE A 88 18.68 10.71 2.24
C PHE A 88 18.11 9.30 2.06
N ILE A 89 17.89 8.87 0.82
CA ILE A 89 17.74 7.44 0.53
C ILE A 89 19.18 6.91 0.55
N PRO A 90 19.52 5.83 1.27
CA PRO A 90 20.86 5.24 1.18
C PRO A 90 21.20 5.12 -0.31
N GLY A 91 22.24 5.85 -0.73
CA GLY A 91 22.53 6.01 -2.14
C GLY A 91 22.85 4.66 -2.76
N ILE A 92 22.88 4.60 -4.10
CA ILE A 92 23.42 3.44 -4.83
C ILE A 92 24.81 3.01 -4.31
N ASN A 93 25.59 3.96 -3.76
CA ASN A 93 26.89 3.71 -3.12
C ASN A 93 26.80 2.95 -1.78
N ASP A 94 25.66 2.99 -1.09
CA ASP A 94 25.42 2.31 0.20
C ASP A 94 24.57 1.02 0.03
N MET A 95 24.12 0.72 -1.21
CA MET A 95 23.48 -0.56 -1.51
C MET A 95 24.50 -1.69 -1.43
N LYS A 96 24.58 -2.34 -0.27
CA LYS A 96 25.31 -3.61 -0.13
C LYS A 96 24.68 -4.66 -1.07
N LYS A 97 25.54 -5.52 -1.63
CA LYS A 97 25.20 -6.76 -2.35
C LYS A 97 23.99 -7.45 -1.68
N GLY A 98 22.94 -7.77 -2.45
CA GLY A 98 21.68 -8.33 -1.94
C GLY A 98 20.39 -7.69 -2.46
N HIS A 99 20.46 -6.61 -3.26
CA HIS A 99 19.28 -5.96 -3.88
C HIS A 99 19.35 -5.90 -5.40
N SER A 100 20.28 -6.62 -6.04
CA SER A 100 20.31 -6.69 -7.50
C SER A 100 19.07 -7.41 -8.04
N ILE A 101 18.67 -7.13 -9.27
CA ILE A 101 17.53 -7.81 -9.93
C ILE A 101 17.63 -9.35 -9.85
N VAL A 102 18.85 -9.90 -9.87
CA VAL A 102 19.09 -11.35 -9.73
C VAL A 102 18.84 -11.81 -8.30
N ASP A 103 19.33 -11.07 -7.30
CA ASP A 103 19.15 -11.42 -5.88
C ASP A 103 17.67 -11.42 -5.47
N VAL A 104 16.87 -10.51 -6.05
CA VAL A 104 15.41 -10.44 -5.81
C VAL A 104 14.64 -11.51 -6.61
N GLY A 105 15.32 -12.28 -7.47
CA GLY A 105 14.70 -13.34 -8.27
C GLY A 105 13.80 -12.81 -9.40
N LEU A 106 14.03 -11.59 -9.88
CA LEU A 106 13.25 -10.99 -10.97
C LEU A 106 13.77 -11.40 -12.36
N ALA A 107 15.05 -11.76 -12.46
CA ALA A 107 15.66 -12.19 -13.70
C ALA A 107 16.47 -13.48 -13.50
N ASP A 108 16.33 -14.39 -14.46
CA ASP A 108 17.21 -15.53 -14.58
C ASP A 108 18.46 -15.10 -15.38
N PRO A 109 19.67 -15.23 -14.83
CA PRO A 109 20.90 -14.88 -15.53
C PRO A 109 21.08 -15.64 -16.85
N LYS A 110 20.59 -16.88 -16.90
CA LYS A 110 20.61 -17.72 -18.11
C LYS A 110 19.77 -17.15 -19.26
N LYS A 111 18.71 -16.41 -18.95
CA LYS A 111 17.80 -15.83 -19.95
C LYS A 111 18.27 -14.43 -20.36
N ASP A 112 18.73 -13.64 -19.39
CA ASP A 112 19.17 -12.26 -19.61
C ASP A 112 20.62 -12.07 -19.12
N PRO A 113 21.64 -12.24 -19.99
CA PRO A 113 23.05 -12.10 -19.60
C PRO A 113 23.44 -10.66 -19.24
N THR A 114 22.62 -9.66 -19.60
CA THR A 114 22.84 -8.24 -19.28
C THR A 114 22.71 -7.92 -17.79
N VAL A 115 22.09 -8.83 -17.02
CA VAL A 115 21.83 -8.64 -15.59
C VAL A 115 23.00 -9.17 -14.74
N GLU A 116 23.80 -10.10 -15.26
CA GLU A 116 25.04 -10.53 -14.60
C GLU A 116 26.09 -9.43 -14.74
N ARG A 117 26.44 -8.80 -13.62
CA ARG A 117 27.44 -7.72 -13.57
C ARG A 117 28.54 -8.06 -12.56
N PRO A 118 29.79 -7.65 -12.84
CA PRO A 118 30.86 -7.77 -11.85
C PRO A 118 30.59 -6.82 -10.68
N ASP A 119 30.99 -7.22 -9.47
CA ASP A 119 30.78 -6.46 -8.22
C ASP A 119 31.38 -5.04 -8.27
N THR A 120 32.31 -4.76 -9.19
CA THR A 120 32.95 -3.46 -9.38
C THR A 120 32.11 -2.46 -10.20
N ASP A 121 31.05 -2.89 -10.89
CA ASP A 121 30.23 -2.01 -11.73
C ASP A 121 29.18 -1.26 -10.90
N LEU A 122 29.38 0.06 -10.74
CA LEU A 122 28.49 0.95 -9.97
C LEU A 122 27.33 1.52 -10.80
N LYS A 123 27.13 1.05 -12.04
CA LYS A 123 26.04 1.52 -12.89
C LYS A 123 24.68 1.06 -12.35
N PRO A 124 23.64 1.90 -12.46
CA PRO A 124 22.30 1.51 -12.04
C PRO A 124 21.83 0.29 -12.85
N ASP A 125 20.96 -0.50 -12.21
CA ASP A 125 20.30 -1.63 -12.85
C ASP A 125 19.49 -1.18 -14.07
N PRO A 126 19.39 -2.02 -15.12
CA PRO A 126 18.67 -1.66 -16.32
C PRO A 126 17.16 -1.65 -16.03
N VAL A 127 16.47 -0.62 -16.51
CA VAL A 127 15.01 -0.47 -16.33
C VAL A 127 14.23 -1.50 -17.15
N MET A 128 14.73 -1.83 -18.35
CA MET A 128 14.05 -2.70 -19.31
C MET A 128 14.80 -4.00 -19.56
N ARG A 129 14.04 -5.06 -19.82
CA ARG A 129 14.55 -6.34 -20.32
C ARG A 129 15.14 -6.19 -21.72
N PRO A 130 16.13 -7.03 -22.09
CA PRO A 130 16.71 -7.01 -23.43
C PRO A 130 15.65 -7.31 -24.49
N ILE A 131 15.73 -6.59 -25.61
CA ILE A 131 14.80 -6.76 -26.73
C ILE A 131 15.15 -8.05 -27.47
N ASN A 132 14.14 -8.88 -27.77
CA ASN A 132 14.31 -10.06 -28.61
C ASN A 132 14.98 -9.67 -29.95
N PRO A 133 16.02 -10.42 -30.41
CA PRO A 133 16.74 -10.09 -31.64
C PRO A 133 15.84 -9.97 -32.87
N LYS A 134 14.72 -10.71 -32.93
CA LYS A 134 13.73 -10.59 -34.02
C LYS A 134 13.12 -9.19 -34.08
N HIS A 135 12.65 -8.65 -32.95
CA HIS A 135 12.10 -7.30 -32.88
C HIS A 135 13.18 -6.23 -33.04
N LYS A 136 14.41 -6.48 -32.55
CA LYS A 136 15.55 -5.56 -32.75
C LYS A 136 15.85 -5.34 -34.24
N LYS A 137 15.75 -6.38 -35.07
CA LYS A 137 15.92 -6.26 -36.53
C LYS A 137 14.86 -5.37 -37.20
N LEU A 138 13.65 -5.30 -36.64
CA LEU A 138 12.56 -4.48 -37.20
C LEU A 138 12.85 -2.99 -37.08
N ILE A 139 13.48 -2.56 -35.98
CA ILE A 139 13.81 -1.16 -35.72
C ILE A 139 14.63 -0.55 -36.87
N TYR A 140 15.54 -1.34 -37.44
CA TYR A 140 16.48 -0.90 -38.47
C TYR A 140 15.96 -1.10 -39.90
N LYS A 141 14.70 -1.53 -40.09
CA LYS A 141 14.09 -1.59 -41.43
C LYS A 141 13.74 -0.18 -41.90
N GLY A 142 14.29 0.21 -43.05
CA GLY A 142 14.02 1.49 -43.71
C GLY A 142 12.63 1.56 -44.35
N LEU A 143 12.38 2.66 -45.07
CA LEU A 143 11.18 2.82 -45.90
C LEU A 143 11.19 1.78 -47.04
N PRO A 144 10.01 1.28 -47.48
CA PRO A 144 8.64 1.72 -47.15
C PRO A 144 8.03 1.07 -45.90
N ASN A 145 8.75 0.16 -45.23
CA ASN A 145 8.19 -0.70 -44.18
C ASN A 145 8.12 -0.06 -42.78
N PHE A 146 8.43 1.24 -42.65
CA PHE A 146 8.41 2.03 -41.40
C PHE A 146 8.79 1.22 -40.15
N GLY A 147 10.01 0.66 -40.15
CA GLY A 147 10.42 -0.36 -39.19
C GLY A 147 10.24 0.01 -37.72
N ARG A 148 10.41 1.28 -37.37
CA ARG A 148 10.19 1.81 -36.02
C ARG A 148 8.72 1.75 -35.59
N GLU A 149 7.79 2.06 -36.49
CA GLU A 149 6.35 2.00 -36.19
C GLU A 149 5.89 0.56 -36.01
N VAL A 150 6.33 -0.33 -36.91
CA VAL A 150 6.05 -1.77 -36.81
C VAL A 150 6.60 -2.33 -35.51
N TYR A 151 7.84 -1.96 -35.16
CA TYR A 151 8.46 -2.34 -33.89
C TYR A 151 7.64 -1.88 -32.68
N LEU A 152 7.20 -0.61 -32.66
CA LEU A 152 6.40 -0.10 -31.55
C LEU A 152 5.06 -0.83 -31.44
N LYS A 153 4.37 -1.07 -32.57
CA LYS A 153 3.10 -1.82 -32.62
C LYS A 153 3.26 -3.26 -32.14
N GLU A 154 4.37 -3.92 -32.47
CA GLU A 154 4.63 -5.27 -31.98
C GLU A 154 5.02 -5.27 -30.50
N ARG A 155 5.87 -4.33 -30.07
CA ARG A 155 6.33 -4.25 -28.68
C ARG A 155 5.22 -3.84 -27.72
N THR A 156 4.22 -3.07 -28.15
CA THR A 156 3.06 -2.75 -27.30
C THR A 156 2.19 -3.97 -27.04
N ARG A 157 2.13 -4.94 -27.96
CA ARG A 157 1.38 -6.20 -27.78
C ARG A 157 2.00 -7.15 -26.76
N ILE A 158 3.31 -7.03 -26.52
CA ILE A 158 4.02 -7.83 -25.51
C ILE A 158 3.57 -7.41 -24.11
N ALA A 159 3.40 -8.38 -23.21
CA ALA A 159 3.08 -8.12 -21.81
C ALA A 159 4.12 -7.19 -21.17
N PRO A 160 3.72 -6.29 -20.25
CA PRO A 160 4.65 -5.37 -19.61
C PRO A 160 5.71 -6.10 -18.77
N GLU A 161 5.40 -7.29 -18.24
CA GLU A 161 6.31 -8.15 -17.46
C GLU A 161 7.52 -8.65 -18.28
N ASP A 162 7.31 -8.90 -19.58
CA ASP A 162 8.37 -9.32 -20.50
C ASP A 162 9.21 -8.14 -21.01
N LYS A 163 8.78 -6.90 -20.73
CA LYS A 163 9.48 -5.67 -21.14
C LYS A 163 10.25 -5.02 -20.01
N TYR A 164 9.73 -5.06 -18.79
CA TYR A 164 10.25 -4.34 -17.65
C TYR A 164 10.57 -5.31 -16.52
N TYR A 165 11.62 -5.02 -15.75
CA TYR A 165 11.90 -5.76 -14.52
C TYR A 165 10.93 -5.33 -13.40
N PHE A 166 10.64 -4.03 -13.32
CA PHE A 166 9.81 -3.45 -12.28
C PHE A 166 8.51 -2.84 -12.84
N ARG A 167 7.57 -2.55 -11.93
CA ARG A 167 6.37 -1.78 -12.24
C ARG A 167 6.72 -0.30 -12.34
N GLU A 168 6.84 0.20 -13.56
CA GLU A 168 7.14 1.62 -13.80
C GLU A 168 5.94 2.55 -13.56
N CYS A 169 4.73 2.05 -13.80
CA CYS A 169 3.50 2.84 -13.72
C CYS A 169 2.56 2.32 -12.62
N SER A 170 1.89 3.23 -11.91
CA SER A 170 0.86 2.89 -10.91
C SER A 170 -0.33 2.14 -11.52
N GLY A 171 -0.64 2.38 -12.79
CA GLY A 171 -1.69 1.65 -13.51
C GLY A 171 -1.40 0.16 -13.69
N TRP A 172 -0.17 -0.30 -13.47
CA TRP A 172 0.19 -1.72 -13.50
C TRP A 172 0.15 -2.36 -12.11
N GLU A 173 -0.38 -1.65 -11.11
CA GLU A 173 -0.53 -2.23 -9.77
C GLU A 173 -1.41 -3.49 -9.82
N TYR A 174 -2.47 -3.45 -10.61
CA TYR A 174 -3.36 -4.56 -10.89
C TYR A 174 -2.91 -5.32 -12.14
N GLY A 175 -2.85 -6.65 -12.04
CA GLY A 175 -2.53 -7.53 -13.17
C GLY A 175 -1.04 -7.73 -13.47
N TRP A 176 -0.13 -7.12 -12.70
CA TRP A 176 1.30 -7.38 -12.82
C TRP A 176 1.72 -8.71 -12.20
N ARG A 177 2.53 -9.47 -12.95
CA ARG A 177 2.99 -10.83 -12.64
C ARG A 177 1.83 -11.74 -12.27
N LEU A 178 0.75 -11.67 -13.05
CA LEU A 178 -0.42 -12.53 -12.82
C LEU A 178 -0.06 -14.02 -12.96
N GLN A 179 0.95 -14.33 -13.77
CA GLN A 179 1.52 -15.68 -13.90
C GLN A 179 2.23 -16.19 -12.65
N ASP A 180 2.64 -15.33 -11.73
CA ASP A 180 3.20 -15.75 -10.44
C ASP A 180 2.16 -15.81 -9.33
N SER A 181 1.00 -15.18 -9.55
CA SER A 181 -0.11 -15.21 -8.61
C SER A 181 -0.73 -16.61 -8.51
N TYR A 182 -1.45 -16.87 -7.42
CA TYR A 182 -2.17 -18.12 -7.20
C TYR A 182 -3.08 -18.52 -8.37
N PHE A 183 -3.61 -17.54 -9.11
CA PHE A 183 -4.56 -17.75 -10.21
C PHE A 183 -3.96 -18.51 -11.40
N SER A 184 -2.65 -18.45 -11.64
CA SER A 184 -2.03 -19.15 -12.77
C SER A 184 -1.65 -20.60 -12.45
N ARG A 185 -1.28 -20.88 -11.20
CA ARG A 185 -0.66 -22.15 -10.83
C ARG A 185 -1.64 -23.32 -10.83
N HIS A 186 -2.94 -23.04 -10.68
CA HIS A 186 -3.97 -24.06 -10.56
C HIS A 186 -5.28 -23.63 -11.21
N VAL A 187 -5.33 -23.52 -12.54
CA VAL A 187 -6.63 -23.63 -13.21
C VAL A 187 -7.16 -25.03 -12.89
N PRO A 188 -8.33 -25.18 -12.25
CA PRO A 188 -8.84 -26.50 -11.90
C PRO A 188 -9.05 -27.29 -13.20
N GLN A 189 -8.34 -28.42 -13.33
CA GLN A 189 -8.40 -29.27 -14.52
C GLN A 189 -9.83 -29.74 -14.82
N TYR A 190 -10.67 -29.82 -13.78
CA TYR A 190 -12.09 -30.21 -13.85
C TYR A 190 -12.98 -29.19 -13.12
N GLY A 191 -12.85 -27.91 -13.44
CA GLY A 191 -13.77 -26.88 -12.93
C GLY A 191 -15.19 -27.07 -13.50
N ARG A 192 -16.22 -26.97 -12.65
CA ARG A 192 -17.61 -26.94 -13.13
C ARG A 192 -17.85 -25.64 -13.92
N VAL A 193 -17.96 -25.75 -15.23
CA VAL A 193 -18.29 -24.63 -16.11
C VAL A 193 -19.81 -24.50 -16.18
N TRP A 194 -20.34 -23.34 -15.81
CA TRP A 194 -21.75 -23.00 -15.93
C TRP A 194 -22.11 -22.64 -17.37
N LEU A 195 -21.91 -23.58 -18.30
CA LEU A 195 -22.06 -23.35 -19.74
C LEU A 195 -23.51 -22.99 -20.10
N LEU A 196 -24.47 -23.81 -19.64
CA LEU A 196 -25.91 -23.61 -19.87
C LEU A 196 -26.39 -22.26 -19.35
N THR A 197 -26.03 -21.90 -18.13
CA THR A 197 -26.47 -20.65 -17.50
C THR A 197 -25.80 -19.44 -18.12
N ARG A 198 -24.54 -19.53 -18.57
CA ARG A 198 -23.86 -18.40 -19.24
C ARG A 198 -24.34 -18.17 -20.67
N ASP A 199 -24.61 -19.24 -21.40
CA ASP A 199 -24.99 -19.15 -22.82
C ASP A 199 -26.52 -19.02 -22.99
N ALA A 200 -27.33 -19.60 -22.10
CA ALA A 200 -28.80 -19.50 -22.15
C ALA A 200 -29.35 -18.28 -21.38
N ALA A 201 -28.68 -17.81 -20.32
CA ALA A 201 -29.07 -16.55 -19.68
C ALA A 201 -28.43 -15.39 -20.41
N SER A 202 -29.13 -14.87 -21.42
CA SER A 202 -28.78 -13.58 -22.01
C SER A 202 -28.82 -12.50 -20.91
N ARG A 203 -27.72 -11.78 -20.65
CA ARG A 203 -27.74 -10.63 -19.71
C ARG A 203 -28.73 -9.55 -20.13
N SER A 204 -29.10 -9.54 -21.40
CA SER A 204 -30.19 -8.79 -22.00
C SER A 204 -31.04 -9.78 -22.79
N GLY A 205 -32.28 -10.01 -22.36
CA GLY A 205 -33.27 -10.77 -23.13
C GLY A 205 -33.49 -10.20 -24.54
N PRO A 206 -34.23 -10.90 -25.42
CA PRO A 206 -34.57 -10.40 -26.76
C PRO A 206 -35.22 -9.01 -26.76
N GLN A 207 -35.93 -8.64 -25.70
CA GLN A 207 -36.34 -7.30 -25.31
C GLN A 207 -36.42 -7.26 -23.77
N PRO A 208 -36.22 -6.09 -23.10
CA PRO A 208 -36.63 -5.96 -21.69
C PRO A 208 -38.12 -6.30 -21.59
N ASP A 209 -38.52 -7.00 -20.53
CA ASP A 209 -39.94 -7.29 -20.31
C ASP A 209 -40.73 -5.97 -20.36
N PRO A 210 -41.86 -5.93 -21.10
CA PRO A 210 -42.68 -4.72 -21.18
C PRO A 210 -43.02 -4.19 -19.78
N ASP A 211 -43.15 -2.87 -19.64
CA ASP A 211 -43.32 -2.20 -18.35
C ASP A 211 -44.47 -2.77 -17.48
N HIS A 212 -45.47 -3.39 -18.09
CA HIS A 212 -46.59 -4.02 -17.39
C HIS A 212 -46.25 -5.34 -16.65
N TYR A 213 -45.07 -5.93 -16.88
CA TYR A 213 -44.56 -7.06 -16.09
C TYR A 213 -43.58 -6.63 -15.00
N GLN A 214 -43.15 -5.37 -14.97
CA GLN A 214 -42.29 -4.87 -13.90
C GLN A 214 -43.14 -4.64 -12.64
N THR A 215 -42.65 -5.10 -11.48
CA THR A 215 -43.25 -4.76 -10.21
C THR A 215 -43.19 -3.24 -10.02
N ILE A 216 -44.29 -2.62 -9.58
CA ILE A 216 -44.40 -1.18 -9.33
C ILE A 216 -43.22 -0.74 -8.44
N LYS A 217 -42.29 0.04 -8.98
CA LYS A 217 -41.18 0.61 -8.20
C LYS A 217 -41.75 1.69 -7.29
N LEU A 218 -41.75 1.42 -5.98
CA LEU A 218 -42.07 2.44 -4.99
C LEU A 218 -40.96 3.49 -4.99
N PRO A 219 -41.27 4.80 -4.97
CA PRO A 219 -40.25 5.83 -4.88
C PRO A 219 -39.51 5.71 -3.53
N GLY A 220 -38.25 5.28 -3.58
CA GLY A 220 -37.36 5.14 -2.41
C GLY A 220 -35.94 4.80 -2.85
N PRO A 221 -34.92 4.99 -2.00
CA PRO A 221 -33.55 4.61 -2.32
C PRO A 221 -33.45 3.09 -2.38
N ASP A 222 -33.28 2.56 -3.59
CA ASP A 222 -32.98 1.14 -3.84
C ASP A 222 -31.68 0.79 -3.10
N LYS A 223 -31.81 -0.02 -2.04
CA LYS A 223 -30.65 -0.52 -1.30
C LYS A 223 -29.84 -1.45 -2.21
N CYS A 224 -28.52 -1.36 -2.06
CA CYS A 224 -27.49 -2.10 -2.76
C CYS A 224 -27.84 -3.58 -2.99
N ASN A 225 -27.83 -4.02 -4.25
CA ASN A 225 -27.74 -5.42 -4.59
C ASN A 225 -26.27 -5.86 -4.46
N MET A 226 -26.02 -6.88 -3.62
CA MET A 226 -24.76 -7.64 -3.62
C MET A 226 -24.58 -8.40 -4.92
#